data_AF-A0A1E5PZ34-F1
#
_entry.id   AF-A0A1E5PZ34-F1
#
_cell.length_a   1.000
_cell.length_b   1.000
_cell.length_c   1.000
_cell.angle_alpha   90.00
_cell.angle_beta   90.00
_cell.angle_gamma   90.00
#
_symmetry.space_group_name_H-M   'P 1'
#
loop_
_entity.id
_entity.type
_entity.pdbx_description
1 polymer ?
#
loop_
_entity_poly.entity_id
_entity_poly.type
_entity_poly.pdbx_seq_one_letter_code
_entity_poly.pdbx_strand_id
1 'polypeptide(L)'
;MPTAPVAPPLTVRSFLLGADEDRAAAGLAAALHDQHTGTGLLPGPRGLTDAADRAVEARLGSVIAGFLDLDLIALVAGGWAKHTALRDAARRTRQYPGSEEVVALATHGITSAHHPAVDVLVDGAQVATVDVGLTVVFRITALVAAVRDARLIAVRAGDCAVEAKLSVRQIAVASREGRLDLPAELRLRSPVELLPPLYRGSTQTYLQAGALGGSRGSPGSG
;
A
#
# COMPACT_ATOMS: atom_id res chain seq x y z
N MET A 1 -12.64 -25.27 -21.31
CA MET A 1 -11.39 -24.49 -21.15
C MET A 1 -10.85 -24.73 -19.75
N PRO A 2 -9.60 -25.19 -19.59
CA PRO A 2 -8.97 -25.25 -18.27
C PRO A 2 -8.65 -23.81 -17.86
N THR A 3 -9.28 -23.32 -16.79
CA THR A 3 -8.87 -22.12 -16.10
C THR A 3 -7.49 -22.41 -15.50
N ALA A 4 -6.44 -21.78 -16.03
CA ALA A 4 -5.12 -21.88 -15.44
C ALA A 4 -5.21 -21.42 -13.97
N PRO A 5 -4.58 -22.14 -13.02
CA PRO A 5 -4.56 -21.70 -11.63
C PRO A 5 -4.00 -20.29 -11.55
N VAL A 6 -4.74 -19.39 -10.91
CA VAL A 6 -4.27 -18.04 -10.63
C VAL A 6 -3.12 -18.19 -9.63
N ALA A 7 -1.90 -17.84 -10.07
CA ALA A 7 -0.76 -17.82 -9.16
C ALA A 7 -1.11 -16.93 -7.95
N PRO A 8 -0.78 -17.37 -6.72
CA PRO A 8 -1.04 -16.58 -5.53
C PRO A 8 -0.38 -15.19 -5.67
N PRO A 9 -1.02 -14.13 -5.16
CA PRO A 9 -0.44 -12.80 -5.23
C PRO A 9 0.91 -12.80 -4.52
N LEU A 10 1.90 -12.15 -5.14
CA LEU A 10 3.22 -12.01 -4.56
C LEU A 10 3.19 -10.87 -3.55
N THR A 11 3.06 -11.21 -2.26
CA THR A 11 2.98 -10.24 -1.17
C THR A 11 4.35 -9.95 -0.56
N VAL A 12 4.45 -8.82 0.15
CA VAL A 12 5.63 -8.51 0.97
C VAL A 12 5.86 -9.60 2.02
N ARG A 13 4.79 -10.14 2.62
CA ARG A 13 4.85 -11.25 3.58
C ARG A 13 5.48 -12.49 2.96
N SER A 14 4.93 -12.97 1.85
CA SER A 14 5.42 -14.21 1.23
C SER A 14 6.86 -14.08 0.76
N PHE A 15 7.24 -12.87 0.31
CA PHE A 15 8.62 -12.55 -0.02
C PHE A 15 9.53 -12.52 1.21
N LEU A 16 9.18 -11.79 2.26
CA LEU A 16 10.05 -11.49 3.42
C LEU A 16 10.12 -12.63 4.44
N LEU A 17 8.98 -13.26 4.73
CA LEU A 17 8.79 -14.23 5.82
C LEU A 17 8.47 -15.65 5.32
N GLY A 18 8.13 -15.80 4.04
CA GLY A 18 7.68 -17.06 3.45
C GLY A 18 6.16 -17.15 3.32
N ALA A 19 5.69 -18.14 2.55
CA ALA A 19 4.29 -18.25 2.14
C ALA A 19 3.33 -18.78 3.23
N ASP A 20 3.86 -19.40 4.28
CA ASP A 20 3.07 -19.96 5.38
C ASP A 20 2.79 -18.88 6.43
N GLU A 21 1.52 -18.51 6.57
CA GLU A 21 1.06 -17.41 7.42
C GLU A 21 1.32 -17.66 8.90
N ASP A 22 1.01 -18.86 9.39
CA ASP A 22 1.19 -19.22 10.79
C ASP A 22 2.68 -19.24 11.16
N ARG A 23 3.51 -19.80 10.27
CA ARG A 23 4.97 -19.78 10.44
C ARG A 23 5.53 -18.37 10.35
N ALA A 24 5.02 -17.52 9.47
CA ALA A 24 5.45 -16.14 9.35
C ALA A 24 5.15 -15.35 10.63
N ALA A 25 3.93 -15.49 11.17
CA ALA A 25 3.53 -14.85 12.42
C ALA A 25 4.35 -15.38 13.62
N ALA A 26 4.55 -16.70 13.72
CA ALA A 26 5.36 -17.32 14.77
C ALA A 26 6.84 -16.91 14.69
N GLY A 27 7.40 -16.86 13.48
CA GLY A 27 8.77 -16.40 13.25
C GLY A 27 8.97 -14.95 13.64
N LEU A 28 7.98 -14.09 13.37
CA LEU A 28 8.03 -12.69 13.79
C LEU A 28 7.91 -12.54 15.31
N ALA A 29 7.04 -13.32 15.96
CA ALA A 29 6.94 -13.35 17.41
C ALA A 29 8.27 -13.79 18.05
N ALA A 30 8.94 -14.80 17.49
CA ALA A 30 10.26 -15.24 17.95
C ALA A 30 11.33 -14.14 17.74
N ALA A 31 11.35 -13.49 16.57
CA ALA A 31 12.28 -12.39 16.30
C ALA A 31 12.04 -11.20 17.25
N LEU A 32 10.78 -10.90 17.60
CA LEU A 32 10.47 -9.90 18.61
C LEU A 32 10.99 -10.31 19.98
N HIS A 33 10.76 -11.56 20.38
CA HIS A 33 11.22 -12.11 21.64
C HIS A 33 12.73 -11.98 21.81
N ASP A 34 13.49 -12.44 20.81
CA ASP A 34 14.96 -12.43 20.83
C ASP A 34 15.52 -11.00 20.99
N GLN A 35 14.86 -10.00 20.38
CA GLN A 35 15.29 -8.60 20.44
C GLN A 35 14.88 -7.90 21.75
N HIS A 36 13.87 -8.39 22.46
CA HIS A 36 13.34 -7.78 23.69
C HIS A 36 13.72 -8.54 24.96
N THR A 37 14.58 -9.57 24.86
CA THR A 37 15.15 -10.31 26.00
C THR A 37 15.83 -9.34 26.99
N GLY A 38 15.09 -8.90 28.01
CA GLY A 38 15.61 -8.05 29.10
C GLY A 38 14.77 -6.84 29.50
N THR A 39 13.92 -6.30 28.61
CA THR A 39 13.16 -5.06 28.89
C THR A 39 11.64 -5.19 28.67
N GLY A 40 11.19 -6.28 28.06
CA GLY A 40 9.78 -6.48 27.70
C GLY A 40 9.32 -5.50 26.59
N LEU A 41 8.17 -5.80 25.98
CA LEU A 41 7.64 -4.96 24.90
C LEU A 41 6.86 -3.75 25.45
N LEU A 42 6.37 -3.82 26.69
CA LEU A 42 5.57 -2.78 27.34
C LEU A 42 6.36 -2.07 28.45
N PRO A 43 6.32 -0.72 28.51
CA PRO A 43 6.93 0.03 29.61
C PRO A 43 6.09 -0.13 30.88
N GLY A 44 6.69 -0.55 32.00
CA GLY A 44 5.98 -0.62 33.28
C GLY A 44 6.83 -1.03 34.48
N PRO A 45 6.48 -0.60 35.71
CA PRO A 45 7.23 -0.88 36.94
C PRO A 45 7.12 -2.33 37.44
N ARG A 46 6.25 -3.12 36.81
CA ARG A 46 6.17 -4.57 36.94
C ARG A 46 6.13 -5.10 35.52
N GLY A 47 7.24 -5.65 35.04
CA GLY A 47 7.24 -6.40 33.78
C GLY A 47 6.10 -7.41 33.79
N LEU A 48 5.51 -7.68 32.63
CA LEU A 48 4.57 -8.78 32.49
C LEU A 48 5.26 -10.09 32.88
N THR A 49 4.47 -11.13 33.17
CA THR A 49 5.05 -12.48 33.25
C THR A 49 5.57 -12.87 31.85
N ASP A 50 6.59 -13.71 31.78
CA ASP A 50 7.11 -14.22 30.49
C ASP A 50 6.00 -14.78 29.58
N ALA A 51 4.96 -15.37 30.18
CA ALA A 51 3.79 -15.87 29.46
C ALA A 51 2.95 -14.75 28.84
N ALA A 52 2.75 -13.65 29.56
CA ALA A 52 1.99 -12.51 29.06
C ALA A 52 2.78 -11.69 28.03
N ASP A 53 4.10 -11.52 28.21
CA ASP A 53 4.96 -10.92 27.17
C ASP A 53 4.92 -11.73 25.87
N ARG A 54 5.05 -13.07 25.96
CA ARG A 54 4.93 -13.93 24.76
C ARG A 54 3.56 -13.88 24.09
N ALA A 55 2.49 -13.70 24.86
CA ALA A 55 1.15 -13.52 24.30
C ALA A 55 1.02 -12.19 23.53
N VAL A 56 1.60 -11.10 24.06
CA VAL A 56 1.66 -9.80 23.38
C VAL A 56 2.50 -9.89 22.11
N GLU A 57 3.67 -10.52 22.16
CA GLU A 57 4.56 -10.73 21.01
C GLU A 57 3.89 -11.55 19.91
N ALA A 58 3.19 -12.63 20.27
CA ALA A 58 2.43 -13.44 19.32
C ALA A 58 1.33 -12.63 18.63
N ARG A 59 0.59 -11.82 19.40
CA ARG A 59 -0.48 -10.98 18.83
C ARG A 59 0.09 -9.88 17.93
N LEU A 60 1.16 -9.23 18.36
CA LEU A 60 1.87 -8.22 17.55
C LEU A 60 2.42 -8.84 16.27
N GLY A 61 3.02 -10.03 16.35
CA GLY A 61 3.50 -10.79 15.20
C GLY A 61 2.40 -11.05 14.17
N SER A 62 1.21 -11.49 14.62
CA SER A 62 0.04 -11.67 13.76
C SER A 62 -0.45 -10.37 13.11
N VAL A 63 -0.52 -9.27 13.87
CA VAL A 63 -0.95 -7.95 13.34
C VAL A 63 0.02 -7.43 12.28
N ILE A 64 1.34 -7.53 12.55
CA ILE A 64 2.36 -7.11 11.59
C ILE A 64 2.34 -8.04 10.37
N ALA A 65 2.20 -9.35 10.53
CA ALA A 65 2.10 -10.29 9.41
C ALA A 65 0.93 -9.95 8.47
N GLY A 66 -0.24 -9.60 9.01
CA GLY A 66 -1.38 -9.14 8.21
C GLY A 66 -1.13 -7.81 7.49
N PHE A 67 -0.39 -6.88 8.10
CA PHE A 67 0.04 -5.65 7.41
C PHE A 67 0.93 -5.94 6.19
N LEU A 68 1.70 -7.04 6.20
CA LEU A 68 2.60 -7.40 5.10
C LEU A 68 1.90 -8.08 3.91
N ASP A 69 0.57 -8.17 3.89
CA ASP A 69 -0.21 -8.65 2.73
C ASP A 69 -0.28 -7.67 1.55
N LEU A 70 0.53 -6.61 1.60
CA LEU A 70 0.75 -5.69 0.48
C LEU A 70 1.25 -6.44 -0.75
N ASP A 71 0.58 -6.23 -1.89
CA ASP A 71 0.97 -6.77 -3.19
C ASP A 71 2.22 -6.03 -3.72
N LEU A 72 3.34 -6.75 -3.89
CA LEU A 72 4.59 -6.20 -4.39
C LEU A 72 4.44 -5.62 -5.82
N ILE A 73 3.60 -6.22 -6.65
CA ILE A 73 3.30 -5.74 -8.00
C ILE A 73 2.52 -4.43 -7.95
N ALA A 74 1.57 -4.30 -7.01
CA ALA A 74 0.84 -3.05 -6.82
C ALA A 74 1.76 -1.93 -6.28
N LEU A 75 2.67 -2.25 -5.35
CA LEU A 75 3.63 -1.29 -4.80
C LEU A 75 4.56 -0.72 -5.89
N VAL A 76 5.14 -1.60 -6.72
CA VAL A 76 6.00 -1.14 -7.83
C VAL A 76 5.21 -0.36 -8.88
N ALA A 77 3.96 -0.77 -9.17
CA ALA A 77 3.11 -0.07 -10.13
C ALA A 77 2.70 1.33 -9.65
N GLY A 78 2.42 1.49 -8.34
CA GLY A 78 2.18 2.80 -7.73
C GLY A 78 3.41 3.71 -7.77
N GLY A 79 4.62 3.15 -7.71
CA GLY A 79 5.86 3.89 -7.92
C GLY A 79 5.96 4.49 -9.32
N TRP A 80 5.57 3.72 -10.35
CA TRP A 80 5.59 4.21 -11.74
C TRP A 80 4.70 5.43 -11.97
N ALA A 81 3.53 5.51 -11.32
CA ALA A 81 2.62 6.63 -11.45
C ALA A 81 3.22 8.00 -11.08
N LYS A 82 4.33 8.00 -10.34
CA LYS A 82 5.07 9.21 -9.94
C LYS A 82 6.01 9.73 -11.02
N HIS A 83 6.32 8.95 -12.06
CA HIS A 83 7.25 9.37 -13.11
C HIS A 83 6.63 10.35 -14.10
N THR A 84 7.32 11.47 -14.31
CA THR A 84 6.90 12.55 -15.21
C THR A 84 6.68 12.06 -16.64
N ALA A 85 7.58 11.22 -17.17
CA ALA A 85 7.45 10.68 -18.53
C ALA A 85 6.14 9.89 -18.74
N LEU A 86 5.72 9.09 -17.74
CA LEU A 86 4.44 8.38 -17.80
C LEU A 86 3.25 9.33 -17.63
N ARG A 87 3.37 10.35 -16.78
CA ARG A 87 2.34 11.37 -16.61
C ARG A 87 2.16 12.21 -17.87
N ASP A 88 3.24 12.49 -18.61
CA ASP A 88 3.18 13.25 -19.85
C ASP A 88 2.54 12.44 -20.98
N ALA A 89 2.90 11.15 -21.10
CA ALA A 89 2.18 10.22 -21.99
C ALA A 89 0.71 10.08 -21.59
N ALA A 90 0.40 10.05 -20.29
CA ALA A 90 -0.98 10.03 -19.81
C ALA A 90 -1.74 11.30 -20.20
N ARG A 91 -1.11 12.49 -20.18
CA ARG A 91 -1.76 13.74 -20.61
C ARG A 91 -2.08 13.72 -22.09
N ARG A 92 -1.14 13.26 -22.93
CA ARG A 92 -1.32 13.16 -24.38
C ARG A 92 -2.38 12.13 -24.76
N THR A 93 -2.31 10.92 -24.18
CA THR A 93 -3.32 9.88 -24.43
C THR A 93 -4.71 10.27 -23.96
N ARG A 94 -4.84 11.13 -22.93
CA ARG A 94 -6.12 11.71 -22.53
C ARG A 94 -6.68 12.71 -23.55
N GLN A 95 -5.82 13.43 -24.26
CA GLN A 95 -6.23 14.39 -25.30
C GLN A 95 -6.69 13.69 -26.58
N TYR A 96 -6.19 12.48 -26.83
CA TYR A 96 -6.54 11.67 -28.01
C TYR A 96 -7.08 10.30 -27.56
N PRO A 97 -8.38 10.20 -27.22
CA PRO A 97 -8.97 8.95 -26.75
C PRO A 97 -8.73 7.79 -27.71
N GLY A 98 -8.38 6.61 -27.17
CA GLY A 98 -8.02 5.42 -27.95
C GLY A 98 -6.58 5.40 -28.47
N SER A 99 -5.79 6.46 -28.24
CA SER A 99 -4.35 6.43 -28.49
C SER A 99 -3.60 5.66 -27.39
N GLU A 100 -2.52 5.01 -27.79
CA GLU A 100 -1.61 4.29 -26.92
C GLU A 100 -0.19 4.82 -27.13
N GLU A 101 0.52 5.07 -26.05
CA GLU A 101 1.92 5.48 -26.07
C GLU A 101 2.79 4.48 -25.33
N VAL A 102 3.93 4.15 -25.93
CA VAL A 102 4.95 3.30 -25.33
C VAL A 102 6.09 4.17 -24.82
N VAL A 103 6.36 4.11 -23.52
CA VAL A 103 7.38 4.92 -22.84
C VAL A 103 8.51 4.00 -22.36
N ALA A 104 9.72 4.25 -22.87
CA ALA A 104 10.93 3.57 -22.40
C ALA A 104 11.52 4.30 -21.19
N LEU A 105 11.84 3.53 -20.16
CA LEU A 105 12.32 3.93 -18.86
C LEU A 105 13.59 3.12 -18.55
N ALA A 106 14.77 3.70 -18.80
CA ALA A 106 16.08 3.02 -18.72
C ALA A 106 16.34 2.22 -17.42
N THR A 107 16.67 2.92 -16.32
CA THR A 107 16.93 2.31 -15.00
C THR A 107 16.20 3.10 -13.93
N HIS A 108 15.37 2.41 -13.16
CA HIS A 108 14.45 3.06 -12.23
C HIS A 108 14.51 2.39 -10.86
N GLY A 109 14.79 3.20 -9.84
CA GLY A 109 14.66 2.83 -8.45
C GLY A 109 13.30 3.29 -7.93
N ILE A 110 12.53 2.38 -7.34
CA ILE A 110 11.29 2.69 -6.65
C ILE A 110 11.45 2.29 -5.19
N THR A 111 11.25 3.23 -4.28
CA THR A 111 11.21 2.97 -2.85
C THR A 111 9.80 3.18 -2.34
N SER A 112 9.26 2.17 -1.66
CA SER A 112 8.03 2.25 -0.88
C SER A 112 8.38 2.15 0.60
N ALA A 113 8.06 3.17 1.37
CA ALA A 113 8.27 3.22 2.81
C ALA A 113 6.93 3.36 3.53
N HIS A 114 6.71 2.54 4.55
CA HIS A 114 5.50 2.52 5.35
C HIS A 114 5.88 2.51 6.83
N HIS A 115 5.20 3.35 7.61
CA HIS A 115 5.47 3.51 9.05
C HIS A 115 4.17 3.38 9.86
N PRO A 116 3.50 2.20 9.87
CA PRO A 116 2.34 2.01 10.73
C PRO A 116 2.75 1.97 12.20
N ALA A 117 1.80 2.34 13.07
CA ALA A 117 1.92 2.21 14.51
C ALA A 117 0.85 1.24 15.01
N VAL A 118 1.21 0.38 15.96
CA VAL A 118 0.29 -0.57 16.61
C VAL A 118 0.10 -0.15 18.05
N ASP A 119 -1.13 0.22 18.42
CA ASP A 119 -1.49 0.51 19.80
C ASP A 119 -1.77 -0.81 20.55
N VAL A 120 -1.15 -0.96 21.71
CA VAL A 120 -1.36 -2.10 22.60
C VAL A 120 -2.26 -1.65 23.74
N LEU A 121 -3.38 -2.36 23.91
CA LEU A 121 -4.36 -2.08 24.94
C LEU A 121 -4.44 -3.25 25.93
N VAL A 122 -4.50 -2.93 27.22
CA VAL A 122 -4.79 -3.86 28.31
C VAL A 122 -6.04 -3.36 29.02
N ASP A 123 -7.05 -4.20 29.13
CA ASP A 123 -8.37 -3.85 29.69
C ASP A 123 -8.97 -2.56 29.07
N GLY A 124 -8.72 -2.36 27.77
CA GLY A 124 -9.21 -1.19 27.02
C GLY A 124 -8.41 0.11 27.23
N ALA A 125 -7.40 0.11 28.11
CA ALA A 125 -6.47 1.22 28.27
C ALA A 125 -5.23 1.01 27.39
N GLN A 126 -4.86 2.03 26.60
CA GLN A 126 -3.63 2.00 25.81
C GLN A 126 -2.42 2.05 26.76
N VAL A 127 -1.59 1.02 26.68
CA VAL A 127 -0.39 0.85 27.53
C VAL A 127 0.91 1.10 26.76
N ALA A 128 0.89 0.98 25.44
CA ALA A 128 2.02 1.35 24.58
C ALA A 128 1.57 1.58 23.14
N THR A 129 2.44 2.24 22.39
CA THR A 129 2.42 2.26 20.92
C THR A 129 3.71 1.65 20.42
N VAL A 130 3.62 0.82 19.39
CA VAL A 130 4.73 0.11 18.78
C VAL A 130 4.89 0.59 17.35
N ASP A 131 6.00 1.27 17.09
CA ASP A 131 6.35 1.71 15.74
C ASP A 131 6.83 0.53 14.90
N VAL A 132 6.28 0.41 13.69
CA VAL A 132 6.68 -0.59 12.71
C VAL A 132 7.17 0.14 11.47
N GLY A 133 8.33 -0.26 10.96
CA GLY A 133 8.91 0.27 9.73
C GLY A 133 8.98 -0.80 8.65
N LEU A 134 8.42 -0.53 7.48
CA LEU A 134 8.60 -1.36 6.30
C LEU A 134 9.20 -0.52 5.18
N THR A 135 10.33 -0.97 4.65
CA THR A 135 10.94 -0.41 3.44
C THR A 135 11.02 -1.49 2.38
N VAL A 136 10.52 -1.21 1.19
CA VAL A 136 10.67 -2.05 0.00
C VAL A 136 11.33 -1.22 -1.10
N VAL A 137 12.45 -1.72 -1.62
CA VAL A 137 13.21 -1.09 -2.70
C VAL A 137 13.17 -1.99 -3.92
N PHE A 138 12.69 -1.46 -5.04
CA PHE A 138 12.74 -2.10 -6.34
C PHE A 138 13.81 -1.43 -7.19
N ARG A 139 14.68 -2.23 -7.84
CA ARG A 139 15.65 -1.78 -8.83
C ARG A 139 15.33 -2.46 -10.15
N ILE A 140 14.93 -1.66 -11.13
CA ILE A 140 14.37 -2.16 -12.39
C ILE A 140 15.24 -1.71 -13.55
N THR A 141 15.59 -2.64 -14.44
CA THR A 141 16.33 -2.37 -15.68
C THR A 141 15.43 -2.56 -16.89
N ALA A 142 15.64 -1.73 -17.92
CA ALA A 142 14.98 -1.81 -19.21
C ALA A 142 13.45 -1.89 -19.11
N LEU A 143 12.84 -0.94 -18.39
CA LEU A 143 11.40 -0.86 -18.25
C LEU A 143 10.77 -0.19 -19.48
N VAL A 144 9.72 -0.79 -20.02
CA VAL A 144 8.90 -0.24 -21.09
C VAL A 144 7.44 -0.29 -20.64
N ALA A 145 6.75 0.85 -20.68
CA ALA A 145 5.38 0.99 -20.19
C ALA A 145 4.44 1.38 -21.32
N ALA A 146 3.26 0.73 -21.38
CA ALA A 146 2.19 1.11 -22.29
C ALA A 146 1.14 1.94 -21.53
N VAL A 147 0.88 3.14 -22.03
CA VAL A 147 -0.10 4.08 -21.48
C VAL A 147 -1.22 4.29 -22.48
N ARG A 148 -2.46 4.18 -22.04
CA ARG A 148 -3.67 4.40 -22.85
C ARG A 148 -4.74 5.07 -22.01
N ASP A 149 -5.42 6.07 -22.57
CA ASP A 149 -6.50 6.81 -21.90
C ASP A 149 -6.13 7.28 -20.47
N ALA A 150 -4.92 7.85 -20.32
CA ALA A 150 -4.32 8.26 -19.04
C ALA A 150 -4.06 7.16 -18.00
N ARG A 151 -4.11 5.89 -18.39
CA ARG A 151 -3.90 4.74 -17.52
C ARG A 151 -2.67 3.96 -17.94
N LEU A 152 -1.90 3.50 -16.97
CA LEU A 152 -0.88 2.48 -17.20
C LEU A 152 -1.59 1.12 -17.32
N ILE A 153 -1.42 0.46 -18.47
CA ILE A 153 -2.16 -0.78 -18.80
C ILE A 153 -1.26 -2.01 -18.83
N ALA A 154 0.02 -1.84 -19.16
CA ALA A 154 0.99 -2.92 -19.24
C ALA A 154 2.40 -2.40 -19.06
N VAL A 155 3.28 -3.29 -18.60
CA VAL A 155 4.72 -3.04 -18.51
C VAL A 155 5.49 -4.26 -18.99
N ARG A 156 6.69 -4.01 -19.50
CA ARG A 156 7.72 -5.00 -19.80
C ARG A 156 8.98 -4.55 -19.09
N ALA A 157 9.63 -5.44 -18.37
CA ALA A 157 10.88 -5.15 -17.68
C ALA A 157 11.91 -6.23 -17.99
N GLY A 158 13.18 -5.87 -17.96
CA GLY A 158 14.28 -6.82 -18.05
C GLY A 158 14.46 -7.52 -16.70
N ASP A 159 15.18 -6.87 -15.79
CA ASP A 159 15.41 -7.38 -14.44
C ASP A 159 14.70 -6.51 -13.41
N CYS A 160 14.12 -7.14 -12.39
CA CYS A 160 13.56 -6.47 -11.22
C CYS A 160 14.13 -7.08 -9.95
N ALA A 161 15.13 -6.42 -9.36
CA ALA A 161 15.62 -6.77 -8.03
C ALA A 161 14.73 -6.11 -6.98
N VAL A 162 14.48 -6.81 -5.88
CA VAL A 162 13.70 -6.34 -4.74
C VAL A 162 14.46 -6.59 -3.45
N GLU A 163 14.42 -5.59 -2.58
CA GLU A 163 14.93 -5.63 -1.21
C GLU A 163 13.80 -5.19 -0.29
N ALA A 164 13.51 -5.98 0.74
CA ALA A 164 12.49 -5.66 1.74
C ALA A 164 13.09 -5.76 3.14
N LYS A 165 12.82 -4.75 3.97
CA LYS A 165 13.29 -4.68 5.35
C LYS A 165 12.13 -4.31 6.27
N LEU A 166 11.97 -5.07 7.34
CA LEU A 166 11.00 -4.84 8.41
C LEU A 166 11.74 -4.50 9.70
N SER A 167 11.29 -3.45 10.36
CA SER A 167 11.74 -3.04 11.68
C SER A 167 10.59 -2.84 12.66
N VAL A 168 10.87 -3.05 13.93
CA VAL A 168 9.99 -2.74 15.05
C VAL A 168 10.79 -1.90 16.03
N ARG A 169 10.27 -0.73 16.41
CA ARG A 169 11.02 0.28 17.22
C ARG A 169 12.42 0.57 16.67
N GLN A 170 12.54 0.70 15.35
CA GLN A 170 13.81 0.90 14.62
C GLN A 170 14.79 -0.30 14.63
N ILE A 171 14.46 -1.39 15.30
CA ILE A 171 15.26 -2.62 15.32
C ILE A 171 14.83 -3.50 14.13
N ALA A 172 15.79 -3.93 13.30
CA ALA A 172 15.49 -4.79 12.17
C ALA A 172 15.12 -6.21 12.65
N VAL A 173 13.92 -6.67 12.28
CA VAL A 173 13.39 -7.99 12.67
C VAL A 173 13.33 -8.96 11.49
N ALA A 174 13.32 -8.46 10.26
CA ALA A 174 13.46 -9.27 9.06
C ALA A 174 14.04 -8.45 7.90
N SER A 175 14.83 -9.09 7.03
CA SER A 175 15.36 -8.49 5.81
C SER A 175 15.54 -9.55 4.75
N ARG A 176 15.19 -9.24 3.50
CA ARG A 176 15.41 -10.16 2.38
C ARG A 176 15.65 -9.43 1.08
N GLU A 177 16.53 -10.00 0.28
CA GLU A 177 16.81 -9.60 -1.10
C GLU A 177 16.47 -10.72 -2.07
N GLY A 178 16.04 -10.36 -3.27
CA GLY A 178 15.69 -11.32 -4.31
C GLY A 178 15.37 -10.69 -5.64
N ARG A 179 14.95 -11.52 -6.59
CA ARG A 179 14.50 -11.10 -7.91
C ARG A 179 13.02 -11.42 -8.09
N LEU A 180 12.30 -10.53 -8.75
CA LEU A 180 10.94 -10.77 -9.21
C LEU A 180 10.98 -11.29 -10.64
N ASP A 181 10.46 -12.49 -10.85
CA ASP A 181 10.23 -13.05 -12.18
C ASP A 181 8.97 -12.40 -12.76
N LEU A 182 9.17 -11.24 -13.40
CA LEU A 182 8.10 -10.55 -14.10
C LEU A 182 7.85 -11.26 -15.44
N PRO A 183 6.58 -11.49 -15.84
CA PRO A 183 6.29 -11.99 -17.17
C PRO A 183 6.77 -10.99 -18.23
N ALA A 184 7.06 -11.49 -19.44
CA ALA A 184 7.53 -10.68 -20.57
C ALA A 184 6.62 -9.46 -20.86
N GLU A 185 5.33 -9.58 -20.56
CA GLU A 185 4.38 -8.47 -20.45
C GLU A 185 3.51 -8.68 -19.22
N LEU A 186 3.63 -7.78 -18.25
CA LEU A 186 2.79 -7.73 -17.07
C LEU A 186 1.62 -6.79 -17.35
N ARG A 187 0.44 -7.37 -17.57
CA ARG A 187 -0.81 -6.61 -17.61
C ARG A 187 -1.30 -6.36 -16.20
N LEU A 188 -1.53 -5.08 -15.89
CA LEU A 188 -2.05 -4.71 -14.58
C LEU A 188 -3.52 -5.12 -14.49
N ARG A 189 -3.86 -5.94 -13.50
CA ARG A 189 -5.25 -6.42 -13.29
C ARG A 189 -6.22 -5.25 -13.12
N SER A 190 -5.76 -4.20 -12.43
CA SER A 190 -6.42 -2.91 -12.33
C SER A 190 -5.49 -1.87 -12.93
N PRO A 191 -5.89 -1.16 -14.01
CA PRO A 191 -5.07 -0.11 -14.60
C PRO A 191 -4.75 0.97 -13.56
N VAL A 192 -3.50 1.41 -13.53
CA VAL A 192 -3.06 2.46 -12.58
C VAL A 192 -3.36 3.82 -13.19
N GLU A 193 -4.14 4.63 -12.47
CA GLU A 193 -4.42 6.01 -12.88
C GLU A 193 -3.17 6.88 -12.71
N LEU A 194 -2.71 7.46 -13.81
CA LEU A 194 -1.49 8.28 -13.82
C LEU A 194 -1.78 9.76 -13.55
N LEU A 195 -3.05 10.17 -13.67
CA LEU A 195 -3.51 11.54 -13.49
C LEU A 195 -4.72 11.55 -12.54
N PRO A 196 -4.95 12.65 -11.78
CA PRO A 196 -6.17 12.81 -11.01
C PRO A 196 -7.41 12.71 -11.91
N PRO A 197 -8.54 12.20 -11.39
CA PRO A 197 -9.80 12.21 -12.11
C PRO A 197 -10.15 13.66 -12.46
N LEU A 198 -10.63 13.88 -13.69
CA LEU A 198 -11.24 15.16 -14.04
C LEU A 198 -12.44 15.33 -13.11
N TYR A 199 -12.44 16.42 -12.32
CA TYR A 199 -13.53 16.74 -11.43
C TYR A 199 -14.85 16.69 -12.22
N ARG A 200 -15.67 15.66 -11.98
CA ARG A 200 -17.01 15.58 -12.55
C ARG A 200 -17.88 16.43 -11.65
N GLY A 201 -18.00 17.72 -11.96
CA GLY A 201 -18.84 18.64 -11.22
C GLY A 201 -20.24 18.05 -11.07
N SER A 202 -20.67 17.83 -9.83
CA SER A 202 -22.05 17.51 -9.53
C SER A 202 -22.89 18.74 -9.85
N THR A 203 -23.75 18.63 -10.85
CA THR A 203 -24.94 19.48 -10.98
C THR A 203 -25.84 19.22 -9.77
N GLN A 204 -25.56 19.91 -8.66
CA GLN A 204 -26.49 20.00 -7.55
C GLN A 204 -27.58 21.01 -7.94
N THR A 205 -28.63 20.52 -8.58
CA THR A 205 -29.90 21.22 -8.73
C THR A 205 -30.42 21.55 -7.33
N TYR A 206 -30.31 22.80 -6.90
CA TYR A 206 -31.03 23.30 -5.73
C TYR A 206 -32.52 23.38 -6.09
N LEU A 207 -33.26 22.32 -5.75
CA LEU A 207 -34.71 22.38 -5.59
C LEU A 207 -35.00 23.28 -4.38
N GLN A 208 -35.33 24.54 -4.65
CA GLN A 208 -35.93 25.42 -3.66
C GLN A 208 -37.42 25.04 -3.54
N ALA A 209 -37.75 24.33 -2.46
CA ALA A 209 -39.13 24.14 -1.99
C ALA A 209 -39.07 24.20 -0.45
N GLY A 210 -39.25 25.39 0.12
CA GLY A 210 -40.52 25.86 0.65
C GLY A 210 -40.22 26.51 2.01
N ALA A 211 -41.05 27.34 2.64
CA ALA A 211 -42.38 27.80 2.35
C ALA A 211 -42.64 28.96 3.34
N LEU A 212 -43.56 29.85 2.98
CA LEU A 212 -44.51 30.52 3.88
C LEU A 212 -43.96 31.41 5.00
N GLY A 213 -44.00 32.73 4.75
CA GLY A 213 -43.92 33.76 5.78
C GLY A 213 -44.66 35.03 5.37
N GLY A 214 -45.97 35.06 5.62
CA GLY A 214 -46.70 36.25 6.06
C GLY A 214 -46.83 37.45 5.11
N SER A 215 -47.92 37.45 4.33
CA SER A 215 -48.55 38.64 3.76
C SER A 215 -49.15 39.55 4.86
N ARG A 216 -48.90 40.86 4.76
CA ARG A 216 -49.75 42.03 5.13
C ARG A 216 -48.87 43.28 4.97
N GLY A 217 -49.19 44.32 4.21
CA GLY A 217 -50.31 44.68 3.36
C GLY A 217 -50.20 46.18 3.05
N SER A 218 -50.42 46.58 1.80
CA SER A 218 -51.04 47.85 1.35
C SER A 218 -50.66 48.14 -0.10
N PRO A 219 -51.67 48.47 -0.93
CA PRO A 219 -51.53 49.64 -1.77
C PRO A 219 -52.77 50.52 -1.65
N GLY A 220 -52.55 51.80 -1.36
CA GLY A 220 -53.55 52.85 -1.49
C GLY A 220 -52.88 54.04 -2.17
N SER A 221 -53.08 54.16 -3.48
CA SER A 221 -52.79 55.37 -4.24
C SER A 221 -54.01 56.27 -4.23
N GLY A 222 -53.81 57.54 -3.91
CA GLY A 222 -54.75 58.65 -3.98
C GLY A 222 -54.02 59.95 -3.67
#